data_AF-A0A5E4HXR4-F1
#
_entry.id   AF-A0A5E4HXR4-F1
#
_cell.length_a   1.000
_cell.length_b   1.000
_cell.length_c   1.000
_cell.angle_alpha   90.00
_cell.angle_beta   90.00
_cell.angle_gamma   90.00
#
_symmetry.space_group_name_H-M   'P 1'
#
loop_
_entity.id
_entity.type
_entity.pdbx_description
1 polymer ?
#
loop_
_entity_poly.entity_id
_entity_poly.type
_entity_poly.pdbx_seq_one_letter_code
_entity_poly.pdbx_strand_id
1 'polypeptide(L)'
;MELEDALLAVRKPDGPLLEGLEAAYREAAERFGYTLVQSPLFLMFQKSGAGGLAIEVQFGSPAEFDSSLRALTQSGAELCVFVTSSRVRTMRLEDARALLLRKFQIKTQRYLFIDIETGRSARANFEWNKFEREVDRPDWSRAGPAQPSKPLFRSSTMGRSKPIYGKRGEHKEQD
;
A
#
# COMPACT_ATOMS: atom_id res chain seq x y z
N MET A 1 -2.70 5.48 -25.43
CA MET A 1 -1.54 5.10 -24.58
C MET A 1 -1.61 5.94 -23.34
N GLU A 2 -1.56 5.34 -22.16
CA GLU A 2 -1.58 6.10 -20.90
C GLU A 2 -0.17 6.57 -20.52
N LEU A 3 -0.06 7.60 -19.67
CA LEU A 3 1.23 8.12 -19.19
C LEU A 3 2.08 7.02 -18.53
N GLU A 4 1.45 6.17 -17.71
CA GLU A 4 2.15 5.06 -17.03
C GLU A 4 2.79 4.09 -18.03
N ASP A 5 2.10 3.77 -19.13
CA ASP A 5 2.64 2.89 -20.18
C ASP A 5 3.86 3.52 -20.87
N ALA A 6 3.82 4.83 -21.12
CA ALA A 6 4.93 5.57 -21.72
C ALA A 6 6.16 5.60 -20.79
N LEU A 7 5.94 5.77 -19.49
CA LEU A 7 7.00 5.73 -18.49
C LEU A 7 7.59 4.31 -18.35
N LEU A 8 6.77 3.26 -18.42
CA LEU A 8 7.21 1.87 -18.39
C LEU A 8 7.97 1.44 -19.65
N ALA A 9 7.74 2.11 -20.78
CA ALA A 9 8.42 1.85 -22.03
C ALA A 9 9.86 2.40 -22.05
N VAL A 10 10.23 3.28 -21.10
CA VAL A 10 11.59 3.82 -21.00
C VAL A 10 12.58 2.68 -20.77
N ARG A 11 13.63 2.65 -21.60
CA ARG A 11 14.71 1.66 -21.53
C ARG A 11 15.98 2.30 -20.99
N LYS A 12 16.87 1.48 -20.47
CA LYS A 12 18.21 1.90 -20.05
C LYS A 12 18.94 2.51 -21.26
N PRO A 13 19.48 3.73 -21.14
CA PRO A 13 20.28 4.34 -22.19
C PRO A 13 21.66 3.66 -22.31
N ASP A 14 22.20 3.62 -23.53
CA ASP A 14 23.55 3.07 -23.81
C ASP A 14 24.69 4.03 -23.41
N GLY A 15 24.37 5.30 -23.19
CA GLY A 15 25.31 6.38 -22.84
C GLY A 15 25.32 6.74 -21.34
N PRO A 16 25.62 8.01 -21.01
CA PRO A 16 25.54 8.51 -19.64
C PRO A 16 24.17 8.23 -19.02
N LEU A 17 24.15 7.46 -17.92
CA LEU A 17 22.93 6.86 -17.41
C LEU A 17 21.92 7.90 -16.92
N LEU A 18 22.37 8.89 -16.16
CA LEU A 18 21.48 9.88 -15.55
C LEU A 18 20.92 10.83 -16.60
N GLU A 19 21.78 11.39 -17.45
CA GLU A 19 21.37 12.30 -18.52
C GLU A 19 20.45 11.61 -19.53
N GLY A 20 20.75 10.35 -19.87
CA GLY A 20 19.91 9.57 -20.77
C GLY A 20 18.55 9.24 -20.18
N LEU A 21 18.48 8.90 -18.89
CA LEU A 21 17.19 8.66 -18.21
C LEU A 21 16.39 9.95 -18.05
N GLU A 22 17.04 11.05 -17.68
CA GLU A 22 16.38 12.36 -17.59
C GLU A 22 15.76 12.75 -18.94
N ALA A 23 16.51 12.63 -20.04
CA ALA A 23 16.00 12.93 -21.37
C ALA A 23 14.82 12.03 -21.75
N ALA A 24 14.93 10.72 -21.52
CA ALA A 24 13.89 9.77 -21.86
C ALA A 24 12.59 9.98 -21.05
N TYR A 25 12.70 10.21 -19.74
CA TYR A 25 11.53 10.49 -18.90
C TYR A 25 10.92 11.85 -19.16
N ARG A 26 11.75 12.87 -19.46
CA ARG A 26 11.27 14.18 -19.88
C ARG A 26 10.47 14.07 -21.16
N GLU A 27 11.01 13.43 -22.18
CA GLU A 27 10.31 13.20 -23.45
C GLU A 27 9.00 12.44 -23.26
N ALA A 28 9.01 11.39 -22.43
CA ALA A 28 7.81 10.63 -22.11
C ALA A 28 6.74 11.50 -21.42
N ALA A 29 7.11 12.37 -20.47
CA ALA A 29 6.18 13.22 -19.74
C ALA A 29 5.64 14.40 -20.58
N GLU A 30 6.52 15.05 -21.36
CA GLU A 30 6.17 16.21 -22.20
C GLU A 30 5.11 15.86 -23.27
N ARG A 31 5.14 14.62 -23.80
CA ARG A 31 4.09 14.10 -24.71
C ARG A 31 2.68 14.14 -24.11
N PHE A 32 2.57 14.17 -22.78
CA PHE A 32 1.30 14.26 -22.05
C PHE A 32 1.04 15.66 -21.46
N GLY A 33 1.83 16.66 -21.83
CA GLY A 33 1.68 18.05 -21.41
C GLY A 33 2.22 18.36 -20.00
N TYR A 34 3.12 17.53 -19.49
CA TYR A 34 3.88 17.84 -18.27
C TYR A 34 5.11 18.67 -18.60
N THR A 35 5.45 19.61 -17.73
CA THR A 35 6.64 20.45 -17.83
C THR A 35 7.59 20.13 -16.68
N LEU A 36 8.86 19.93 -16.99
CA LEU A 36 9.90 19.69 -15.98
C LEU A 36 10.17 20.96 -15.16
N VAL A 37 10.21 20.82 -13.83
CA VAL A 37 10.49 21.92 -12.89
C VAL A 37 11.70 21.66 -11.98
N GLN A 38 12.22 20.42 -11.91
CA GLN A 38 13.41 20.07 -11.12
C GLN A 38 14.19 18.90 -11.75
N SER A 39 15.54 18.90 -11.67
CA SER A 39 16.48 17.86 -12.16
C SER A 39 17.83 17.93 -11.41
N PRO A 40 18.76 16.92 -11.46
CA PRO A 40 18.79 15.71 -12.31
C PRO A 40 18.52 14.34 -11.66
N LEU A 41 18.43 14.24 -10.33
CA LEU A 41 18.17 12.94 -9.65
C LEU A 41 16.71 12.74 -9.28
N PHE A 42 16.08 13.85 -8.90
CA PHE A 42 14.67 13.95 -8.58
C PHE A 42 14.00 14.82 -9.64
N LEU A 43 13.32 14.18 -10.58
CA LEU A 43 12.61 14.87 -11.65
C LEU A 43 11.21 15.20 -11.16
N MET A 44 10.91 16.49 -11.03
CA MET A 44 9.57 16.96 -10.72
C MET A 44 8.95 17.54 -11.98
N PHE A 45 7.71 17.16 -12.24
CA PHE A 45 6.93 17.65 -13.36
C PHE A 45 5.58 18.19 -12.88
N GLN A 46 5.11 19.24 -13.54
CA GLN A 46 3.80 19.83 -13.31
C GLN A 46 3.02 19.95 -14.62
N LYS A 47 1.71 19.85 -14.54
CA LYS A 47 0.81 20.07 -15.67
C LYS A 47 -0.27 21.06 -15.24
N SER A 48 -0.54 22.08 -16.05
CA SER A 48 -1.56 23.07 -15.68
C SER A 48 -2.94 22.42 -15.53
N GLY A 49 -3.58 22.61 -14.38
CA GLY A 49 -4.89 22.00 -14.07
C GLY A 49 -4.88 20.49 -13.84
N ALA A 50 -3.72 19.85 -13.83
CA ALA A 50 -3.56 18.44 -13.46
C ALA A 50 -2.45 18.32 -12.39
N GLY A 51 -2.44 17.25 -11.61
CA GLY A 51 -1.47 17.11 -10.53
C GLY A 51 -0.01 17.00 -10.98
N GLY A 52 0.86 16.80 -10.00
CA GLY A 52 2.29 16.61 -10.22
C GLY A 52 2.67 15.17 -10.56
N LEU A 53 3.80 15.01 -11.26
CA LEU A 53 4.50 13.74 -11.45
C LEU A 53 5.91 13.91 -10.85
N ALA A 54 6.31 12.99 -9.96
CA ALA A 54 7.65 12.95 -9.42
C ALA A 54 8.33 11.64 -9.82
N ILE A 55 9.59 11.71 -10.28
CA ILE A 55 10.39 10.55 -10.66
C ILE A 55 11.72 10.63 -9.91
N GLU A 56 12.01 9.64 -9.09
CA GLU A 56 13.26 9.54 -8.34
C GLU A 56 14.10 8.40 -8.91
N VAL A 57 15.35 8.69 -9.28
CA VAL A 57 16.30 7.72 -9.81
C VAL A 57 17.33 7.38 -8.74
N GLN A 58 17.34 6.13 -8.27
CA GLN A 58 18.17 5.70 -7.15
C GLN A 58 18.86 4.35 -7.40
N PHE A 59 20.20 4.37 -7.45
CA PHE A 59 21.09 3.23 -7.68
C PHE A 59 22.11 2.99 -6.56
N GLY A 60 21.97 3.70 -5.44
CA GLY A 60 22.91 3.72 -4.33
C GLY A 60 22.64 2.66 -3.26
N SER A 61 23.06 2.99 -2.04
CA SER A 61 22.99 2.14 -0.85
C SER A 61 21.58 2.14 -0.21
N PRO A 62 21.21 1.12 0.58
CA PRO A 62 19.91 1.08 1.27
C PRO A 62 19.57 2.30 2.14
N ALA A 63 20.57 3.02 2.66
CA ALA A 63 20.36 4.24 3.42
C ALA A 63 19.84 5.39 2.53
N GLU A 64 20.37 5.50 1.31
CA GLU A 64 19.95 6.52 0.33
C GLU A 64 18.53 6.24 -0.18
N PHE A 65 18.10 4.98 -0.23
CA PHE A 65 16.72 4.62 -0.57
C PHE A 65 15.69 5.20 0.41
N ASP A 66 15.97 5.26 1.71
CA ASP A 66 15.04 5.88 2.68
C ASP A 66 14.86 7.37 2.40
N SER A 67 15.98 8.07 2.14
CA SER A 67 15.97 9.49 1.80
C SER A 67 15.21 9.75 0.50
N SER A 68 15.47 8.95 -0.54
CA SER A 68 14.80 9.03 -1.84
C SER A 68 13.30 8.77 -1.75
N LEU A 69 12.86 7.73 -1.03
CA LEU A 69 11.44 7.44 -0.83
C LEU A 69 10.74 8.53 0.01
N ARG A 70 11.46 9.12 0.97
CA ARG A 70 10.96 10.26 1.74
C ARG A 70 10.73 11.47 0.86
N ALA A 71 11.72 11.84 0.04
CA ALA A 71 11.59 12.94 -0.91
C ALA A 71 10.42 12.71 -1.88
N LEU A 72 10.31 11.49 -2.42
CA LEU A 72 9.23 11.11 -3.32
C LEU A 72 7.84 11.18 -2.65
N THR A 73 7.72 10.80 -1.39
CA THR A 73 6.46 10.91 -0.63
C THR A 73 6.12 12.36 -0.28
N GLN A 74 7.12 13.16 0.11
CA GLN A 74 6.94 14.57 0.46
C GLN A 74 6.69 15.47 -0.74
N SER A 75 6.96 14.98 -1.95
CA SER A 75 6.73 15.67 -3.22
C SER A 75 5.30 16.19 -3.42
N GLY A 76 4.31 15.51 -2.82
CA GLY A 76 2.89 15.78 -3.05
C GLY A 76 2.41 15.48 -4.48
N ALA A 77 3.25 14.89 -5.34
CA ALA A 77 2.88 14.49 -6.69
C ALA A 77 1.80 13.39 -6.65
N GLU A 78 0.87 13.42 -7.61
CA GLU A 78 -0.19 12.41 -7.71
C GLU A 78 0.33 11.07 -8.21
N LEU A 79 1.33 11.11 -9.09
CA LEU A 79 2.05 9.94 -9.58
C LEU A 79 3.52 10.06 -9.17
N CYS A 80 3.99 9.06 -8.45
CA CYS A 80 5.34 8.94 -7.93
C CYS A 80 6.01 7.73 -8.59
N VAL A 81 7.12 7.93 -9.28
CA VAL A 81 7.88 6.88 -9.94
C VAL A 81 9.21 6.73 -9.23
N PHE A 82 9.55 5.50 -8.87
CA PHE A 82 10.84 5.16 -8.28
C PHE A 82 11.59 4.23 -9.23
N VAL A 83 12.70 4.70 -9.75
CA VAL A 83 13.52 3.98 -10.72
C VAL A 83 14.75 3.43 -10.01
N THR A 84 14.95 2.13 -10.12
CA THR A 84 16.11 1.43 -9.57
C THR A 84 16.74 0.50 -10.60
N SER A 85 17.83 -0.15 -10.23
CA SER A 85 18.56 -1.12 -11.05
C SER A 85 18.84 -2.33 -10.18
N SER A 86 18.38 -3.52 -10.54
CA SER A 86 18.61 -4.74 -9.73
C SER A 86 20.03 -5.33 -9.83
N ARG A 87 20.99 -4.61 -10.44
CA ARG A 87 22.40 -5.03 -10.45
C ARG A 87 23.06 -4.85 -9.08
N VAL A 88 24.10 -5.64 -8.85
CA VAL A 88 24.85 -5.83 -7.58
C VAL A 88 24.93 -4.57 -6.70
N ARG A 89 24.51 -4.70 -5.42
CA ARG A 89 24.54 -3.72 -4.30
C ARG A 89 23.38 -2.73 -4.17
N THR A 90 22.33 -2.85 -4.96
CA THR A 90 21.09 -2.07 -4.82
C THR A 90 19.98 -2.86 -4.13
N MET A 91 18.95 -2.16 -3.66
CA MET A 91 17.73 -2.77 -3.13
C MET A 91 16.85 -3.30 -4.27
N ARG A 92 16.26 -4.47 -4.09
CA ARG A 92 15.33 -5.03 -5.08
C ARG A 92 14.04 -4.22 -5.11
N LEU A 93 13.35 -4.31 -6.24
CA LEU A 93 12.09 -3.61 -6.47
C LEU A 93 11.02 -3.90 -5.40
N GLU A 94 10.84 -5.18 -5.03
CA GLU A 94 9.89 -5.58 -3.98
C GLU A 94 10.28 -5.07 -2.60
N ASP A 95 11.58 -5.00 -2.30
CA ASP A 95 12.09 -4.50 -1.03
C ASP A 95 11.87 -2.98 -0.90
N ALA A 96 12.08 -2.24 -2.00
CA ALA A 96 11.80 -0.80 -2.06
C ALA A 96 10.29 -0.52 -1.88
N ARG A 97 9.45 -1.33 -2.53
CA ARG A 97 7.98 -1.29 -2.36
C ARG A 97 7.58 -1.58 -0.92
N ALA A 98 8.12 -2.64 -0.30
CA ALA A 98 7.85 -2.98 1.09
C ALA A 98 8.34 -1.89 2.06
N LEU A 99 9.49 -1.27 1.78
CA LEU A 99 10.02 -0.16 2.56
C LEU A 99 9.08 1.05 2.52
N LEU A 100 8.57 1.41 1.34
CA LEU A 100 7.58 2.47 1.18
C LEU A 100 6.35 2.20 2.07
N LEU A 101 5.73 1.03 1.91
CA LEU A 101 4.51 0.65 2.61
C LEU A 101 4.67 0.55 4.13
N ARG A 102 5.87 0.21 4.62
CA ARG A 102 6.14 0.06 6.06
C ARG A 102 6.44 1.39 6.75
N LYS A 103 7.16 2.29 6.08
CA LYS A 103 7.73 3.50 6.72
C LYS A 103 6.97 4.78 6.42
N PHE A 104 6.23 4.84 5.32
CA PHE A 104 5.64 6.09 4.84
C PHE A 104 4.13 5.97 4.79
N GLN A 105 3.45 7.04 5.23
CA GLN A 105 2.00 7.13 5.12
C GLN A 105 1.63 7.59 3.71
N ILE A 106 1.31 6.63 2.85
CA ILE A 106 0.76 6.91 1.53
C ILE A 106 -0.63 7.51 1.71
N LYS A 107 -0.94 8.60 1.00
CA LYS A 107 -2.27 9.22 0.98
C LYS A 107 -2.98 8.84 -0.32
N THR A 108 -3.14 9.80 -1.21
CA THR A 108 -3.79 9.67 -2.53
C THR A 108 -2.80 9.41 -3.66
N GLN A 109 -1.50 9.39 -3.35
CA GLN A 109 -0.43 9.24 -4.34
C GLN A 109 -0.38 7.81 -4.88
N ARG A 110 -0.20 7.67 -6.19
CA ARG A 110 0.06 6.40 -6.86
C ARG A 110 1.56 6.21 -6.99
N TYR A 111 2.04 5.00 -6.72
CA TYR A 111 3.46 4.69 -6.84
C TYR A 111 3.73 3.63 -7.90
N LEU A 112 4.70 3.92 -8.75
CA LEU A 112 5.23 3.00 -9.75
C LEU A 112 6.71 2.76 -9.47
N PHE A 113 7.08 1.52 -9.25
CA PHE A 113 8.47 1.11 -9.10
C PHE A 113 8.93 0.45 -10.39
N ILE A 114 10.10 0.84 -10.89
CA ILE A 114 10.65 0.35 -12.15
C ILE A 114 12.09 -0.13 -11.91
N ASP A 115 12.39 -1.33 -12.37
CA ASP A 115 13.76 -1.81 -12.49
C ASP A 115 14.22 -1.64 -13.93
N ILE A 116 15.09 -0.66 -14.15
CA ILE A 116 15.52 -0.24 -15.49
C ILE A 116 16.35 -1.32 -16.22
N GLU A 117 16.95 -2.25 -15.49
CA GLU A 117 17.75 -3.32 -16.08
C GLU A 117 16.89 -4.44 -16.64
N THR A 118 15.85 -4.82 -15.91
CA THR A 118 14.99 -5.96 -16.27
C THR A 118 13.70 -5.54 -16.97
N GLY A 119 13.36 -4.25 -16.92
CA GLY A 119 12.07 -3.72 -17.38
C GLY A 119 10.90 -4.17 -16.52
N ARG A 120 11.16 -4.80 -15.36
CA ARG A 120 10.10 -5.18 -14.42
C ARG A 120 9.56 -3.95 -13.71
N SER A 121 8.29 -4.01 -13.35
CA SER A 121 7.65 -2.96 -12.57
C SER A 121 6.76 -3.54 -11.48
N ALA A 122 6.61 -2.80 -10.38
CA ALA A 122 5.54 -3.05 -9.41
C ALA A 122 4.80 -1.76 -9.14
N ARG A 123 3.50 -1.88 -8.89
CA ARG A 123 2.66 -0.77 -8.46
C ARG A 123 2.46 -0.87 -6.96
N ALA A 124 2.57 0.26 -6.27
CA ALA A 124 2.04 0.42 -4.93
C ALA A 124 0.93 1.47 -5.02
N ASN A 125 -0.15 1.06 -5.68
CA ASN A 125 -1.42 1.75 -5.50
C ASN A 125 -1.98 1.29 -4.16
N PHE A 126 -2.67 2.19 -3.46
CA PHE A 126 -3.46 1.81 -2.30
C PHE A 126 -4.31 0.60 -2.69
N GLU A 127 -4.06 -0.58 -2.11
CA GLU A 127 -5.09 -1.59 -1.99
C GLU A 127 -6.09 -1.10 -0.94
N TRP A 128 -6.77 0.01 -1.23
CA TRP A 128 -8.04 0.35 -0.62
C TRP A 128 -9.01 -0.84 -0.78
N ASN A 129 -8.89 -1.60 -1.87
CA ASN A 129 -9.62 -2.85 -2.11
C ASN A 129 -9.32 -4.00 -1.12
N LYS A 130 -8.15 -4.05 -0.47
CA LYS A 130 -7.89 -5.06 0.58
C LYS A 130 -8.42 -4.57 1.92
N PHE A 131 -8.22 -3.28 2.22
CA PHE A 131 -8.73 -2.65 3.43
C PHE A 131 -10.27 -2.56 3.46
N GLU A 132 -10.95 -2.17 2.37
CA GLU A 132 -12.42 -2.25 2.21
C GLU A 132 -12.92 -3.70 2.25
N ARG A 133 -12.23 -4.66 1.61
CA ARG A 133 -12.57 -6.08 1.77
C ARG A 133 -12.47 -6.55 3.22
N GLU A 134 -11.52 -6.04 4.00
CA GLU A 134 -11.40 -6.34 5.44
C GLU A 134 -12.43 -5.57 6.30
N VAL A 135 -12.79 -4.35 5.89
CA VAL A 135 -13.70 -3.45 6.61
C VAL A 135 -15.18 -3.79 6.35
N ASP A 136 -15.57 -4.08 5.11
CA ASP A 136 -16.92 -4.52 4.68
C ASP A 136 -17.12 -6.05 4.78
N ARG A 137 -16.10 -6.79 5.22
CA ARG A 137 -16.26 -8.21 5.58
C ARG A 137 -17.31 -8.27 6.69
N PRO A 138 -18.48 -8.90 6.47
CA PRO A 138 -19.46 -9.05 7.52
C PRO A 138 -18.85 -9.86 8.66
N ASP A 139 -19.18 -9.54 9.91
CA ASP A 139 -18.46 -10.01 11.11
C ASP A 139 -18.29 -11.54 11.18
N TRP A 140 -19.15 -12.32 10.52
CA TRP A 140 -19.06 -13.78 10.42
C TRP A 140 -17.92 -14.31 9.54
N SER A 141 -17.32 -13.46 8.71
CA SER A 141 -16.26 -13.80 7.74
C SER A 141 -14.88 -13.25 8.11
N ARG A 142 -14.82 -12.40 9.16
CA ARG A 142 -13.57 -12.02 9.79
C ARG A 142 -13.02 -13.26 10.46
N ALA A 143 -11.77 -13.62 10.17
CA ALA A 143 -11.08 -14.68 10.90
C ALA A 143 -11.02 -14.24 12.37
N GLY A 144 -11.97 -14.72 13.17
CA GLY A 144 -12.06 -14.38 14.58
C GLY A 144 -10.79 -14.83 15.31
N PRO A 145 -10.51 -14.27 16.49
CA PRO A 145 -9.48 -14.85 17.36
C PRO A 145 -9.83 -16.32 17.56
N ALA A 146 -8.85 -17.21 17.36
CA ALA A 146 -9.03 -18.65 17.47
C ALA A 146 -9.88 -18.98 18.70
N GLN A 147 -11.13 -19.39 18.49
CA GLN A 147 -12.01 -19.73 19.61
C GLN A 147 -11.36 -20.88 20.36
N PRO A 148 -11.21 -20.81 21.70
CA PRO A 148 -10.81 -21.97 22.47
C PRO A 148 -11.91 -23.03 22.28
N SER A 149 -11.52 -24.18 21.74
CA SER A 149 -12.41 -25.31 21.48
C SER A 149 -13.21 -25.65 22.75
N LYS A 150 -14.53 -25.44 22.73
CA LYS A 150 -15.41 -25.93 23.79
C LYS A 150 -15.44 -27.47 23.76
N PRO A 151 -15.45 -28.12 24.94
CA PRO A 151 -15.33 -29.57 25.02
C PRO A 151 -16.59 -30.25 24.46
N LEU A 152 -16.37 -31.34 23.74
CA LEU A 152 -17.41 -32.18 23.18
C LEU A 152 -18.21 -32.86 24.31
N PHE A 153 -19.53 -32.95 24.11
CA PHE A 153 -20.52 -33.79 24.82
C PHE A 153 -21.14 -33.21 26.11
N ARG A 154 -22.45 -33.27 26.37
CA ARG A 154 -23.63 -33.80 25.64
C ARG A 154 -24.92 -33.27 26.30
N SER A 155 -25.96 -33.09 25.49
CA SER A 155 -27.36 -32.87 25.89
C SER A 155 -28.04 -34.14 26.41
N SER A 156 -29.01 -34.02 27.33
CA SER A 156 -30.15 -34.95 27.40
C SER A 156 -31.43 -34.29 27.95
N THR A 157 -32.32 -34.01 27.00
CA THR A 157 -33.79 -34.03 26.99
C THR A 157 -34.62 -34.50 28.21
N MET A 158 -35.76 -33.79 28.36
CA MET A 158 -37.10 -34.17 28.86
C MET A 158 -37.41 -34.15 30.37
N GLY A 159 -38.50 -33.45 30.74
CA GLY A 159 -39.33 -33.86 31.88
C GLY A 159 -40.21 -32.82 32.58
N ARG A 160 -41.38 -32.50 31.99
CA ARG A 160 -42.67 -32.17 32.66
C ARG A 160 -42.72 -31.03 33.71
N SER A 161 -43.31 -29.91 33.29
CA SER A 161 -44.00 -28.95 34.16
C SER A 161 -45.16 -29.60 34.92
N LYS A 162 -45.25 -29.40 36.25
CA LYS A 162 -46.47 -29.63 37.03
C LYS A 162 -46.98 -28.32 37.65
N PRO A 163 -48.31 -28.08 37.71
CA PRO A 163 -48.89 -26.88 38.30
C PRO A 163 -49.24 -27.03 39.80
N ILE A 164 -48.92 -25.97 40.56
CA ILE A 164 -49.59 -25.25 41.70
C ILE A 164 -50.46 -26.03 42.72
N TYR A 165 -50.32 -25.76 44.05
CA TYR A 165 -51.39 -25.30 45.01
C TYR A 165 -51.01 -25.31 46.53
N GLY A 166 -51.25 -24.18 47.24
CA GLY A 166 -51.59 -23.99 48.70
C GLY A 166 -50.56 -24.35 49.78
N LYS A 167 -50.47 -23.83 51.03
CA LYS A 167 -51.27 -23.03 52.00
C LYS A 167 -50.28 -22.42 53.05
N ARG A 168 -50.37 -21.15 53.48
CA ARG A 168 -51.00 -20.58 54.72
C ARG A 168 -50.22 -20.80 56.05
N GLY A 169 -49.87 -19.69 56.73
CA GLY A 169 -49.48 -19.58 58.17
C GLY A 169 -48.00 -19.85 58.45
N GLU A 170 -47.27 -19.21 59.36
CA GLU A 170 -47.62 -18.49 60.59
C GLU A 170 -46.57 -17.40 60.93
N HIS A 171 -47.03 -16.36 61.62
CA HIS A 171 -46.25 -15.42 62.44
C HIS A 171 -45.41 -16.13 63.51
N LYS A 172 -44.20 -15.63 63.79
CA LYS A 172 -43.59 -15.36 65.13
C LYS A 172 -42.43 -14.37 64.87
N GLU A 173 -42.51 -13.08 65.19
CA GLU A 173 -42.33 -12.44 66.51
C GLU A 173 -41.18 -12.98 67.39
N GLN A 174 -40.38 -12.01 67.88
CA GLN A 174 -39.46 -12.01 69.03
C GLN A 174 -38.05 -12.60 68.80
N ASP A 175 -36.93 -11.97 69.20
CA ASP A 175 -36.68 -10.83 70.12
C ASP A 175 -35.66 -9.83 69.53
#